data_AF-A0A4Z0QJZ4-F1
#
_entry.id   AF-A0A4Z0QJZ4-F1
#
_cell.length_a   1.000
_cell.length_b   1.000
_cell.length_c   1.000
_cell.angle_alpha   90.00
_cell.angle_beta   90.00
_cell.angle_gamma   90.00
#
_symmetry.space_group_name_H-M   'P 1'
#
loop_
_entity.id
_entity.type
_entity.pdbx_description
1 polymer ?
#
loop_
_entity_poly.entity_id
_entity_poly.type
_entity_poly.pdbx_seq_one_letter_code
_entity_poly.pdbx_strand_id
1 'polypeptide(L)'
;MKPCSSPPLSRVPARPNRGLSALAYNVRGLVSIVRGDIIHNTLGAYHVLRLWHVQKIPSGLFPKTHPWATGLNPATEAPVWTENVAFRSPPRAGSGYEPDEVMLQKVGSFLADMVRKSTPVPELPHGPERRMPHVVNYLHGSVHYNGLWLLFNDFAEAKAYFSDPAFRREFRRLVREQRREVTLVFRERKYDPVEYAYFSGFIMASFPWFANVNGPGKKVMWGNPAPYPAMNIITGNWVRDVDALRKGRPSFIKEPARLDTYFAGTYGRAAAEPFFVERLVAFVENEWVRRRGFNAGLFFINRKKIDPRIYEKYVADKQVLAARQTVVPSPFEPKDAGSDSDA
;
A
#
# COMPACT_ATOMS: atom_id res chain seq x y z
N MET A 1 -23.25 6.07 -8.92
CA MET A 1 -23.19 4.65 -8.54
C MET A 1 -24.13 4.42 -7.36
N LYS A 2 -24.95 3.36 -7.38
CA LYS A 2 -25.74 2.99 -6.19
C LYS A 2 -24.77 2.50 -5.11
N PRO A 3 -24.86 2.97 -3.85
CA PRO A 3 -24.02 2.47 -2.79
C PRO A 3 -24.31 0.97 -2.59
N CYS A 4 -23.26 0.15 -2.61
CA CYS A 4 -23.37 -1.26 -2.26
C CYS A 4 -23.71 -1.33 -0.77
N SER A 5 -24.99 -1.50 -0.45
CA SER A 5 -25.50 -1.55 0.93
C SER A 5 -25.15 -2.90 1.56
N SER A 6 -23.88 -3.08 1.93
CA SER A 6 -23.54 -4.11 2.91
C SER A 6 -23.93 -3.59 4.30
N PRO A 7 -24.67 -4.36 5.11
CA PRO A 7 -25.02 -3.93 6.45
C PRO A 7 -23.74 -3.65 7.26
N PRO A 8 -23.76 -2.69 8.20
CA PRO A 8 -22.63 -2.44 9.06
C PRO A 8 -22.28 -3.73 9.79
N LEU A 9 -21.04 -4.21 9.61
CA LEU A 9 -20.52 -5.34 10.36
C LEU A 9 -20.47 -4.92 11.82
N SER A 10 -21.42 -5.39 12.63
CA SER A 10 -21.29 -5.33 14.08
C SER A 10 -19.98 -6.04 14.46
N ARG A 11 -19.31 -5.57 15.52
CA ARG A 11 -18.08 -6.20 16.03
C ARG A 11 -18.42 -7.59 16.55
N VAL A 12 -18.51 -8.58 15.66
CA VAL A 12 -18.63 -9.98 16.03
C VAL A 12 -17.29 -10.39 16.64
N PRO A 13 -17.27 -10.99 17.86
CA PRO A 13 -16.03 -11.38 18.50
C PRO A 13 -15.20 -12.30 17.59
N ALA A 14 -13.90 -12.08 17.60
CA ALA A 14 -12.96 -12.83 16.78
C ALA A 14 -13.05 -14.33 17.12
N ARG A 15 -13.05 -15.17 16.10
CA ARG A 15 -13.02 -16.63 16.31
C ARG A 15 -11.58 -17.07 16.64
N PRO A 16 -11.37 -17.95 17.65
CA PRO A 16 -10.06 -18.47 17.95
C PRO A 16 -9.55 -19.37 16.81
N ASN A 17 -8.26 -19.27 16.50
CA ASN A 17 -7.60 -20.07 15.48
C ASN A 17 -7.05 -21.36 16.09
N ARG A 18 -7.78 -22.47 15.99
CA ARG A 18 -7.33 -23.78 16.51
C ARG A 18 -7.50 -24.89 15.47
N GLY A 19 -6.62 -25.89 15.52
CA GLY A 19 -6.71 -27.14 14.76
C GLY A 19 -6.11 -27.12 13.35
N LEU A 20 -6.44 -28.16 12.57
CA LEU A 20 -5.88 -28.43 11.23
C LEU A 20 -6.11 -27.29 10.21
N SER A 21 -7.21 -26.54 10.36
CA SER A 21 -7.52 -25.39 9.50
C SER A 21 -6.50 -24.25 9.69
N ALA A 22 -6.01 -24.05 10.91
CA ALA A 22 -4.99 -23.05 11.21
C ALA A 22 -3.62 -23.45 10.66
N LEU A 23 -3.25 -24.73 10.75
CA LEU A 23 -2.02 -25.24 10.13
C LEU A 23 -2.06 -25.07 8.61
N ALA A 24 -3.15 -25.49 7.97
CA ALA A 24 -3.33 -25.34 6.53
C ALA A 24 -3.29 -23.87 6.10
N TYR A 25 -3.89 -22.97 6.88
CA TYR A 25 -3.80 -21.53 6.64
C TYR A 25 -2.35 -21.02 6.74
N ASN A 26 -1.63 -21.37 7.81
CA ASN A 26 -0.24 -20.93 8.00
C ASN A 26 0.67 -21.41 6.84
N VAL A 27 0.53 -22.67 6.40
CA VAL A 27 1.31 -23.21 5.28
C VAL A 27 0.99 -22.46 3.99
N ARG A 28 -0.30 -22.28 3.66
CA ARG A 28 -0.72 -21.52 2.47
C ARG A 28 -0.26 -20.06 2.54
N GLY A 29 -0.34 -19.45 3.73
CA GLY A 29 0.12 -18.10 3.99
C GLY A 29 1.61 -17.94 3.74
N LEU A 30 2.43 -18.89 4.21
CA LEU A 30 3.87 -18.87 3.97
C LEU A 30 4.19 -18.97 2.47
N VAL A 31 3.47 -19.83 1.73
CA VAL A 31 3.61 -19.93 0.27
C VAL A 31 3.25 -18.60 -0.41
N SER A 32 2.16 -17.94 0.01
CA SER A 32 1.78 -16.62 -0.51
C SER A 32 2.86 -15.57 -0.23
N ILE A 33 3.43 -15.55 0.97
CA ILE A 33 4.49 -14.61 1.37
C ILE A 33 5.74 -14.83 0.53
N VAL A 34 6.20 -16.08 0.38
CA VAL A 34 7.36 -16.40 -0.47
C VAL A 34 7.13 -15.95 -1.90
N ARG A 35 5.94 -16.19 -2.46
CA ARG A 35 5.61 -15.78 -3.82
C ARG A 35 5.51 -14.26 -3.97
N GLY A 36 4.85 -13.59 -3.03
CA GLY A 36 4.59 -12.15 -3.07
C GLY A 36 5.78 -11.30 -2.64
N ASP A 37 6.21 -11.45 -1.39
CA ASP A 37 7.22 -10.59 -0.79
C ASP A 37 8.66 -10.99 -1.16
N ILE A 38 8.94 -12.28 -1.42
CA ILE A 38 10.29 -12.67 -1.84
C ILE A 38 10.39 -12.63 -3.37
N ILE A 39 9.69 -13.51 -4.08
CA ILE A 39 9.88 -13.67 -5.53
C ILE A 39 9.40 -12.43 -6.28
N HIS A 40 8.13 -12.05 -6.10
CA HIS A 40 7.54 -10.96 -6.87
C HIS A 40 8.13 -9.59 -6.51
N ASN A 41 8.34 -9.28 -5.23
CA ASN A 41 9.04 -8.05 -4.84
C ASN A 41 10.47 -8.00 -5.42
N THR A 42 11.22 -9.12 -5.41
CA THR A 42 12.56 -9.18 -6.02
C THR A 42 12.52 -8.92 -7.52
N LEU A 43 11.54 -9.49 -8.23
CA LEU A 43 11.33 -9.21 -9.66
C LEU A 43 10.96 -7.74 -9.90
N GLY A 44 10.11 -7.15 -9.06
CA GLY A 44 9.78 -5.72 -9.09
C GLY A 44 11.03 -4.86 -8.90
N ALA A 45 11.87 -5.19 -7.92
CA ALA A 45 13.14 -4.52 -7.66
C ALA A 45 14.12 -4.66 -8.83
N TYR A 46 14.21 -5.85 -9.43
CA TYR A 46 14.97 -6.07 -10.66
C TYR A 46 14.49 -5.16 -11.79
N HIS A 47 13.17 -5.04 -12.01
CA HIS A 47 12.64 -4.15 -13.04
C HIS A 47 12.95 -2.68 -12.79
N VAL A 48 12.87 -2.22 -11.52
CA VAL A 48 13.30 -0.88 -11.13
C VAL A 48 14.78 -0.67 -11.46
N LEU A 49 15.66 -1.59 -11.05
CA LEU A 49 17.10 -1.52 -11.32
C LEU A 49 17.42 -1.55 -12.82
N ARG A 50 16.75 -2.40 -13.58
CA ARG A 50 16.90 -2.48 -15.05
C ARG A 50 16.50 -1.15 -15.70
N LEU A 51 15.34 -0.60 -15.35
CA LEU A 51 14.84 0.66 -15.90
C LEU A 51 15.73 1.85 -15.50
N TRP A 52 16.33 1.80 -14.30
CA TRP A 52 17.17 2.88 -13.79
C TRP A 52 18.62 2.82 -14.30
N HIS A 53 19.29 1.68 -14.22
CA HIS A 53 20.72 1.58 -14.52
C HIS A 53 21.03 1.12 -15.94
N VAL A 54 20.21 0.22 -16.50
CA VAL A 54 20.44 -0.32 -17.85
C VAL A 54 19.76 0.56 -18.89
N GLN A 55 18.46 0.79 -18.74
CA GLN A 55 17.66 1.56 -19.71
C GLN A 55 17.66 3.07 -19.41
N LYS A 56 18.15 3.47 -18.23
CA LYS A 56 18.35 4.87 -17.81
C LYS A 56 17.15 5.78 -18.12
N ILE A 57 15.97 5.39 -17.64
CA ILE A 57 14.76 6.19 -17.87
C ILE A 57 14.96 7.63 -17.35
N PRO A 58 14.89 8.66 -18.22
CA PRO A 58 15.19 10.03 -17.82
C PRO A 58 13.99 10.69 -17.14
N SER A 59 14.21 11.84 -16.51
CA SER A 59 13.11 12.78 -16.24
C SER A 59 12.55 13.36 -17.53
N GLY A 60 11.41 14.03 -17.43
CA GLY A 60 10.89 14.87 -18.51
C GLY A 60 10.14 14.11 -19.61
N LEU A 61 9.78 12.85 -19.39
CA LEU A 61 9.01 12.06 -20.36
C LEU A 61 7.59 12.59 -20.61
N PHE A 62 7.08 13.50 -19.76
CA PHE A 62 5.82 14.21 -19.97
C PHE A 62 5.83 15.59 -19.28
N PRO A 63 4.98 16.53 -19.74
CA PRO A 63 4.86 17.86 -19.11
C PRO A 63 4.10 17.82 -17.78
N LYS A 64 4.13 18.92 -17.02
CA LYS A 64 3.40 19.05 -15.74
C LYS A 64 1.88 18.93 -15.86
N THR A 65 1.33 19.23 -17.03
CA THR A 65 -0.09 19.13 -17.35
C THR A 65 -0.54 17.70 -17.67
N HIS A 66 0.39 16.74 -17.73
CA HIS A 66 0.09 15.36 -18.08
C HIS A 66 -0.82 14.70 -17.02
N PRO A 67 -1.77 13.82 -17.43
CA PRO A 67 -2.73 13.20 -16.50
C PRO A 67 -2.10 12.52 -15.28
N TRP A 68 -1.01 11.77 -15.44
CA TRP A 68 -0.29 11.17 -14.30
C TRP A 68 0.31 12.19 -13.31
N ALA A 69 0.56 13.43 -13.73
CA ALA A 69 1.12 14.49 -12.88
C ALA A 69 0.05 15.40 -12.25
N THR A 70 -1.13 15.50 -12.89
CA THR A 70 -2.27 16.29 -12.39
C THR A 70 -3.24 15.45 -11.60
N GLY A 71 -3.37 14.15 -11.91
CA GLY A 71 -4.42 13.29 -11.38
C GLY A 71 -5.77 13.45 -12.07
N LEU A 72 -5.86 14.29 -13.10
CA LEU A 72 -7.12 14.64 -13.75
C LEU A 72 -7.38 13.72 -14.96
N ASN A 73 -8.62 13.27 -15.08
CA ASN A 73 -9.11 12.59 -16.27
C ASN A 73 -9.28 13.64 -17.39
N PRO A 74 -8.62 13.48 -18.56
CA PRO A 74 -8.71 14.46 -19.64
C PRO A 74 -10.11 14.59 -20.25
N ALA A 75 -10.98 13.59 -20.11
CA ALA A 75 -12.34 13.62 -20.65
C ALA A 75 -13.34 14.36 -19.75
N THR A 76 -13.13 14.32 -18.43
CA THR A 76 -14.08 14.87 -17.43
C THR A 76 -13.52 16.06 -16.66
N GLU A 77 -12.21 16.32 -16.77
CA GLU A 77 -11.43 17.24 -15.94
C GLU A 77 -11.54 16.98 -14.43
N ALA A 78 -12.13 15.85 -14.05
CA ALA A 78 -12.32 15.44 -12.67
C ALA A 78 -11.13 14.60 -12.18
N PRO A 79 -10.93 14.51 -10.86
CA PRO A 79 -9.90 13.64 -10.31
C PRO A 79 -10.17 12.15 -10.59
N VAL A 80 -9.24 11.48 -11.27
CA VAL A 80 -9.44 10.10 -11.78
C VAL A 80 -9.65 9.05 -10.67
N TRP A 81 -9.13 9.31 -9.47
CA TRP A 81 -9.22 8.36 -8.35
C TRP A 81 -10.63 8.18 -7.83
N THR A 82 -11.54 9.16 -8.01
CA THR A 82 -12.95 8.99 -7.64
C THR A 82 -13.68 8.08 -8.63
N GLU A 83 -13.28 8.11 -9.89
CA GLU A 83 -13.82 7.27 -10.97
C GLU A 83 -13.32 5.81 -10.88
N ASN A 84 -12.14 5.59 -10.27
CA ASN A 84 -11.51 4.28 -10.13
C ASN A 84 -11.78 3.59 -8.76
N VAL A 85 -12.80 4.03 -8.01
CA VAL A 85 -13.20 3.36 -6.76
C VAL A 85 -13.99 2.09 -7.07
N ALA A 86 -13.37 0.92 -6.89
CA ALA A 86 -13.99 -0.38 -7.17
C ALA A 86 -14.87 -0.89 -6.03
N PHE A 87 -14.57 -0.49 -4.79
CA PHE A 87 -15.35 -0.86 -3.63
C PHE A 87 -15.24 0.22 -2.55
N ARG A 88 -16.32 0.45 -1.81
CA ARG A 88 -16.29 1.28 -0.60
C ARG A 88 -17.26 0.70 0.41
N SER A 89 -16.80 0.46 1.64
CA SER A 89 -17.72 0.18 2.74
C SER A 89 -18.49 1.46 3.12
N PRO A 90 -19.72 1.35 3.67
CA PRO A 90 -20.41 2.50 4.22
C PRO A 90 -19.60 3.15 5.35
N PRO A 91 -19.51 4.50 5.42
CA PRO A 91 -18.90 5.17 6.57
C PRO A 91 -19.60 4.79 7.87
N ARG A 92 -18.83 4.57 8.95
CA ARG A 92 -19.41 4.28 10.27
C ARG A 92 -20.27 5.47 10.74
N ALA A 93 -21.50 5.20 11.15
CA ALA A 93 -22.41 6.23 11.66
C ALA A 93 -21.78 6.99 12.86
N GLY A 94 -21.91 8.32 12.86
CA GLY A 94 -21.39 9.18 13.94
C GLY A 94 -19.86 9.28 14.04
N SER A 95 -19.11 8.71 13.09
CA SER A 95 -17.63 8.69 13.14
C SER A 95 -16.96 10.04 12.89
N GLY A 96 -17.66 11.00 12.30
CA GLY A 96 -17.07 12.28 11.87
C GLY A 96 -15.99 12.12 10.79
N TYR A 97 -15.95 11.00 10.07
CA TYR A 97 -15.01 10.82 8.97
C TYR A 97 -15.19 11.89 7.90
N GLU A 98 -14.07 12.35 7.34
CA GLU A 98 -14.12 13.23 6.16
C GLU A 98 -14.81 12.49 5.01
N PRO A 99 -15.50 13.23 4.10
CA PRO A 99 -16.07 12.63 2.90
C PRO A 99 -15.02 11.87 2.09
N ASP A 100 -15.42 10.75 1.48
CA ASP A 100 -14.53 9.88 0.69
C ASP A 100 -13.80 10.67 -0.39
N GLU A 101 -14.48 11.61 -1.03
CA GLU A 101 -13.94 12.46 -2.10
C GLU A 101 -12.80 13.35 -1.60
N VAL A 102 -12.92 13.89 -0.37
CA VAL A 102 -11.87 14.72 0.25
C VAL A 102 -10.66 13.87 0.64
N MET A 103 -10.90 12.70 1.23
CA MET A 103 -9.85 11.75 1.55
C MET A 103 -9.09 11.30 0.30
N LEU A 104 -9.83 10.88 -0.73
CA LEU A 104 -9.28 10.46 -2.02
C LEU A 104 -8.50 11.61 -2.68
N GLN A 105 -9.00 12.85 -2.63
CA GLN A 105 -8.29 14.02 -3.14
C GLN A 105 -6.93 14.20 -2.45
N LYS A 106 -6.89 14.12 -1.12
CA LYS A 106 -5.66 14.26 -0.34
C LYS A 106 -4.65 13.16 -0.70
N VAL A 107 -5.08 11.91 -0.73
CA VAL A 107 -4.21 10.77 -1.06
C VAL A 107 -3.77 10.82 -2.52
N GLY A 108 -4.69 11.02 -3.46
CA GLY A 108 -4.43 11.11 -4.89
C GLY A 108 -3.50 12.26 -5.26
N SER A 109 -3.71 13.45 -4.70
CA SER A 109 -2.86 14.62 -4.93
C SER A 109 -1.43 14.41 -4.43
N PHE A 110 -1.28 13.85 -3.23
CA PHE A 110 0.03 13.49 -2.67
C PHE A 110 0.82 12.55 -3.61
N LEU A 111 0.12 11.64 -4.28
CA LEU A 111 0.72 10.68 -5.21
C LEU A 111 1.02 11.28 -6.58
N ALA A 112 0.13 12.13 -7.10
CA ALA A 112 0.38 12.93 -8.30
C ALA A 112 1.61 13.84 -8.11
N ASP A 113 1.80 14.40 -6.92
CA ASP A 113 3.00 15.18 -6.59
C ASP A 113 4.28 14.35 -6.63
N MET A 114 4.24 13.05 -6.26
CA MET A 114 5.40 12.16 -6.41
C MET A 114 5.78 11.98 -7.88
N VAL A 115 4.78 11.82 -8.76
CA VAL A 115 4.99 11.72 -10.20
C VAL A 115 5.53 13.03 -10.77
N ARG A 116 4.98 14.17 -10.31
CA ARG A 116 5.33 15.52 -10.75
C ARG A 116 6.82 15.84 -10.54
N LYS A 117 7.47 15.21 -9.56
CA LYS A 117 8.93 15.34 -9.33
C LYS A 117 9.79 14.86 -10.51
N SER A 118 9.22 14.13 -11.47
CA SER A 118 9.90 13.70 -12.71
C SER A 118 9.50 14.51 -13.95
N THR A 119 8.69 15.56 -13.80
CA THR A 119 8.38 16.50 -14.90
C THR A 119 9.58 17.43 -15.13
N PRO A 120 9.72 18.02 -16.35
CA PRO A 120 10.78 18.97 -16.61
C PRO A 120 10.72 20.15 -15.64
N VAL A 121 11.87 20.53 -15.09
CA VAL A 121 12.08 21.77 -14.36
C VAL A 121 13.33 22.43 -14.94
N PRO A 122 13.36 23.77 -15.11
CA PRO A 122 14.60 24.48 -15.40
C PRO A 122 15.64 24.04 -14.36
N GLU A 123 16.77 23.50 -14.80
CA GLU A 123 17.71 22.83 -13.92
C GLU A 123 18.19 23.76 -12.80
N LEU A 124 18.04 23.31 -11.55
CA LEU A 124 18.81 23.81 -10.43
C LEU A 124 20.22 23.20 -10.56
N PRO A 125 21.31 23.99 -10.63
CA PRO A 125 22.69 23.49 -10.80
C PRO A 125 23.14 22.48 -9.73
N HIS A 126 22.50 22.49 -8.57
CA HIS A 126 22.77 21.60 -7.44
C HIS A 126 21.65 20.57 -7.18
N GLY A 127 20.63 20.53 -8.04
CA GLY A 127 19.49 19.61 -7.98
C GLY A 127 18.57 19.80 -6.77
N PRO A 128 17.27 19.46 -6.85
CA PRO A 128 16.44 19.38 -5.66
C PRO A 128 16.84 18.14 -4.83
N GLU A 129 16.93 18.33 -3.51
CA GLU A 129 17.21 17.28 -2.53
C GLU A 129 16.40 16.01 -2.81
N ARG A 130 17.10 14.88 -2.91
CA ARG A 130 16.56 13.50 -2.99
C ARG A 130 15.55 13.29 -4.12
N ARG A 131 16.01 13.30 -5.37
CA ARG A 131 15.26 12.61 -6.43
C ARG A 131 15.33 11.11 -6.19
N MET A 132 14.21 10.50 -5.79
CA MET A 132 14.03 9.07 -6.03
C MET A 132 14.27 8.79 -7.53
N PRO A 133 14.79 7.62 -7.91
CA PRO A 133 14.95 7.29 -9.33
C PRO A 133 13.66 7.57 -10.10
N HIS A 134 13.77 8.18 -11.28
CA HIS A 134 12.59 8.61 -12.05
C HIS A 134 11.62 7.46 -12.33
N VAL A 135 12.13 6.23 -12.49
CA VAL A 135 11.31 5.01 -12.57
C VAL A 135 10.36 4.84 -11.38
N VAL A 136 10.80 5.12 -10.15
CA VAL A 136 9.97 4.97 -8.94
C VAL A 136 8.89 6.05 -8.93
N ASN A 137 9.23 7.28 -9.32
CA ASN A 137 8.24 8.35 -9.47
C ASN A 137 7.21 8.02 -10.57
N TYR A 138 7.62 7.47 -11.72
CA TYR A 138 6.69 7.09 -12.79
C TYR A 138 5.82 5.89 -12.43
N LEU A 139 6.35 4.94 -11.64
CA LEU A 139 5.57 3.84 -11.09
C LEU A 139 4.35 4.34 -10.33
N HIS A 140 4.44 5.45 -9.58
CA HIS A 140 3.29 6.03 -8.89
C HIS A 140 2.16 6.46 -9.85
N GLY A 141 2.47 6.88 -11.08
CA GLY A 141 1.45 7.16 -12.10
C GLY A 141 0.67 5.90 -12.43
N SER A 142 1.36 4.78 -12.66
CA SER A 142 0.69 3.50 -12.88
C SER A 142 -0.03 2.95 -11.64
N VAL A 143 0.50 3.14 -10.44
CA VAL A 143 -0.11 2.59 -9.22
C VAL A 143 -1.36 3.38 -8.83
N HIS A 144 -1.43 4.67 -9.13
CA HIS A 144 -2.43 5.55 -8.52
C HIS A 144 -3.36 6.24 -9.52
N TYR A 145 -2.84 6.72 -10.66
CA TYR A 145 -3.70 7.24 -11.73
C TYR A 145 -4.45 6.08 -12.39
N ASN A 146 -3.70 5.07 -12.84
CA ASN A 146 -4.30 3.87 -13.43
C ASN A 146 -4.87 2.91 -12.38
N GLY A 147 -4.51 3.08 -11.10
CA GLY A 147 -4.84 2.16 -10.02
C GLY A 147 -6.32 2.11 -9.68
N LEU A 148 -6.71 1.03 -9.01
CA LEU A 148 -8.05 0.82 -8.47
C LEU A 148 -8.04 1.06 -6.96
N TRP A 149 -9.13 1.60 -6.45
CA TRP A 149 -9.23 2.05 -5.06
C TRP A 149 -10.31 1.27 -4.33
N LEU A 150 -9.97 0.76 -3.14
CA LEU A 150 -10.92 0.14 -2.22
C LEU A 150 -10.90 0.92 -0.91
N LEU A 151 -12.06 1.36 -0.45
CA LEU A 151 -12.20 2.19 0.74
C LEU A 151 -12.81 1.41 1.90
N PHE A 152 -12.18 1.52 3.07
CA PHE A 152 -12.63 0.90 4.31
C PHE A 152 -12.62 1.92 5.45
N ASN A 153 -13.39 1.66 6.50
CA ASN A 153 -13.36 2.46 7.72
C ASN A 153 -12.03 2.26 8.46
N ASP A 154 -11.66 1.01 8.74
CA ASP A 154 -10.45 0.63 9.47
C ASP A 154 -9.91 -0.74 9.04
N PHE A 155 -8.82 -1.19 9.67
CA PHE A 155 -8.16 -2.46 9.33
C PHE A 155 -9.00 -3.67 9.71
N ALA A 156 -9.68 -3.63 10.86
CA ALA A 156 -10.57 -4.70 11.31
C ALA A 156 -11.70 -4.96 10.32
N GLU A 157 -12.35 -3.89 9.83
CA GLU A 157 -13.40 -3.99 8.81
C GLU A 157 -12.84 -4.54 7.49
N ALA A 158 -11.71 -4.02 7.00
CA ALA A 158 -11.10 -4.55 5.79
C ALA A 158 -10.75 -6.04 5.94
N LYS A 159 -10.20 -6.43 7.10
CA LYS A 159 -9.91 -7.84 7.41
C LYS A 159 -11.18 -8.69 7.38
N ALA A 160 -12.31 -8.17 7.84
CA ALA A 160 -13.59 -8.86 7.81
C ALA A 160 -14.09 -9.10 6.37
N TYR A 161 -13.98 -8.10 5.49
CA TYR A 161 -14.27 -8.27 4.06
C TYR A 161 -13.32 -9.27 3.41
N PHE A 162 -12.02 -9.10 3.56
CA PHE A 162 -11.03 -10.01 2.96
C PHE A 162 -11.01 -11.41 3.59
N SER A 163 -11.58 -11.61 4.78
CA SER A 163 -11.77 -12.95 5.36
C SER A 163 -12.87 -13.73 4.66
N ASP A 164 -13.78 -13.04 3.97
CA ASP A 164 -14.82 -13.66 3.14
C ASP A 164 -14.22 -14.24 1.84
N PRO A 165 -14.35 -15.57 1.60
CA PRO A 165 -13.90 -16.18 0.36
C PRO A 165 -14.54 -15.58 -0.91
N ALA A 166 -15.81 -15.13 -0.85
CA ALA A 166 -16.50 -14.51 -1.97
C ALA A 166 -15.87 -13.16 -2.34
N PHE A 167 -15.61 -12.32 -1.34
CA PHE A 167 -14.92 -11.05 -1.54
C PHE A 167 -13.51 -11.24 -2.11
N ARG A 168 -12.75 -12.23 -1.60
CA ARG A 168 -11.41 -12.54 -2.14
C ARG A 168 -11.45 -13.03 -3.59
N ARG A 169 -12.48 -13.79 -3.99
CA ARG A 169 -12.64 -14.21 -5.38
C ARG A 169 -12.89 -13.00 -6.28
N GLU A 170 -13.77 -12.09 -5.87
CA GLU A 170 -14.04 -10.84 -6.59
C GLU A 170 -12.80 -9.95 -6.67
N PHE A 171 -12.05 -9.82 -5.58
CA PHE A 171 -10.80 -9.07 -5.58
C PHE A 171 -9.77 -9.63 -6.56
N ARG A 172 -9.59 -10.97 -6.60
CA ARG A 172 -8.71 -11.61 -7.58
C ARG A 172 -9.22 -11.44 -9.01
N ARG A 173 -10.54 -11.51 -9.21
CA ARG A 173 -11.19 -11.29 -10.50
C ARG A 173 -10.90 -9.88 -11.02
N LEU A 174 -11.10 -8.87 -10.17
CA LEU A 174 -10.80 -7.46 -10.44
C LEU A 174 -9.34 -7.29 -10.90
N VAL A 175 -8.39 -7.75 -10.10
CA VAL A 175 -6.95 -7.63 -10.42
C VAL A 175 -6.60 -8.30 -11.75
N ARG A 176 -7.11 -9.53 -11.97
CA ARG A 176 -6.83 -10.32 -13.17
C ARG A 176 -7.37 -9.66 -14.44
N GLU A 177 -8.60 -9.16 -14.39
CA GLU A 177 -9.30 -8.61 -15.56
C GLU A 177 -8.86 -7.18 -15.85
N GLN A 178 -8.77 -6.34 -14.84
CA GLN A 178 -8.41 -4.93 -15.02
C GLN A 178 -6.91 -4.73 -15.26
N ARG A 179 -6.06 -5.66 -14.78
CA ARG A 179 -4.59 -5.56 -14.89
C ARG A 179 -4.07 -4.19 -14.42
N ARG A 180 -4.54 -3.81 -13.23
CA ARG A 180 -4.22 -2.56 -12.54
C ARG A 180 -3.74 -2.90 -11.14
N GLU A 181 -2.94 -2.00 -10.60
CA GLU A 181 -2.55 -2.02 -9.20
C GLU A 181 -3.73 -1.59 -8.32
N VAL A 182 -3.70 -1.98 -7.04
CA VAL A 182 -4.81 -1.71 -6.13
C VAL A 182 -4.28 -0.98 -4.89
N THR A 183 -4.92 0.12 -4.53
CA THR A 183 -4.68 0.83 -3.27
C THR A 183 -5.88 0.64 -2.34
N LEU A 184 -5.63 0.09 -1.16
CA LEU A 184 -6.58 0.11 -0.05
C LEU A 184 -6.39 1.42 0.73
N VAL A 185 -7.46 2.15 1.03
CA VAL A 185 -7.42 3.39 1.83
C VAL A 185 -8.38 3.29 3.00
N PHE A 186 -7.95 3.80 4.15
CA PHE A 186 -8.69 3.72 5.41
C PHE A 186 -9.12 5.11 5.88
N ARG A 187 -10.39 5.25 6.26
CA ARG A 187 -10.96 6.51 6.76
C ARG A 187 -10.44 6.88 8.14
N GLU A 188 -10.24 5.88 9.00
CA GLU A 188 -9.67 6.04 10.34
C GLU A 188 -8.21 6.49 10.24
N ARG A 189 -7.99 7.79 10.38
CA ARG A 189 -6.66 8.39 10.20
C ARG A 189 -5.72 8.10 11.37
N LYS A 190 -6.28 7.94 12.59
CA LYS A 190 -5.52 7.62 13.80
C LYS A 190 -5.62 6.12 14.06
N TYR A 191 -4.54 5.40 13.79
CA TYR A 191 -4.53 3.95 13.86
C TYR A 191 -3.44 3.42 14.80
N ASP A 192 -3.64 2.20 15.30
CA ASP A 192 -2.59 1.43 15.96
C ASP A 192 -1.63 0.87 14.89
N PRO A 193 -0.34 1.25 14.91
CA PRO A 193 0.62 0.74 13.94
C PRO A 193 0.87 -0.77 14.03
N VAL A 194 0.66 -1.41 15.18
CA VAL A 194 0.77 -2.88 15.32
C VAL A 194 -0.41 -3.56 14.63
N GLU A 195 -1.63 -3.04 14.81
CA GLU A 195 -2.81 -3.51 14.08
C GLU A 195 -2.60 -3.40 12.56
N TYR A 196 -2.01 -2.30 12.10
CA TYR A 196 -1.70 -2.13 10.68
C TYR A 196 -0.69 -3.16 10.18
N ALA A 197 0.36 -3.44 10.97
CA ALA A 197 1.36 -4.45 10.64
C ALA A 197 0.71 -5.84 10.49
N TYR A 198 -0.15 -6.23 11.43
CA TYR A 198 -0.87 -7.49 11.38
C TYR A 198 -1.86 -7.57 10.21
N PHE A 199 -2.56 -6.47 9.91
CA PHE A 199 -3.41 -6.40 8.72
C PHE A 199 -2.61 -6.61 7.43
N SER A 200 -1.42 -5.99 7.33
CA SER A 200 -0.52 -6.23 6.20
C SER A 200 -0.07 -7.67 6.10
N GLY A 201 0.33 -8.28 7.22
CA GLY A 201 0.70 -9.69 7.23
C GLY A 201 -0.46 -10.60 6.80
N PHE A 202 -1.70 -10.26 7.17
CA PHE A 202 -2.89 -10.94 6.68
C PHE A 202 -3.10 -10.81 5.16
N ILE A 203 -2.89 -9.62 4.58
CA ILE A 203 -2.99 -9.42 3.12
C ILE A 203 -1.89 -10.20 2.40
N MET A 204 -0.65 -10.14 2.86
CA MET A 204 0.50 -10.86 2.28
C MET A 204 0.36 -12.39 2.41
N ALA A 205 -0.25 -12.88 3.49
CA ALA A 205 -0.59 -14.30 3.62
C ALA A 205 -1.75 -14.71 2.69
N SER A 206 -2.67 -13.78 2.38
CA SER A 206 -3.87 -14.05 1.58
C SER A 206 -3.65 -13.95 0.07
N PHE A 207 -2.66 -13.18 -0.36
CA PHE A 207 -2.41 -12.87 -1.77
C PHE A 207 -0.93 -12.95 -2.11
N PRO A 208 -0.55 -13.54 -3.27
CA PRO A 208 0.85 -13.69 -3.68
C PRO A 208 1.39 -12.41 -4.34
N TRP A 209 1.11 -11.25 -3.74
CA TRP A 209 1.50 -9.93 -4.23
C TRP A 209 2.22 -9.17 -3.14
N PHE A 210 3.14 -8.30 -3.56
CA PHE A 210 3.79 -7.39 -2.63
C PHE A 210 2.78 -6.34 -2.15
N ALA A 211 2.85 -5.97 -0.86
CA ALA A 211 1.99 -4.95 -0.28
C ALA A 211 2.84 -3.90 0.43
N ASN A 212 2.76 -2.65 -0.04
CA ASN A 212 3.45 -1.54 0.60
C ASN A 212 2.47 -0.72 1.44
N VAL A 213 2.61 -0.80 2.76
CA VAL A 213 1.86 0.03 3.71
C VAL A 213 2.34 1.47 3.67
N ASN A 214 1.49 2.46 3.88
CA ASN A 214 1.82 3.87 4.06
C ASN A 214 0.83 4.49 5.05
N GLY A 215 1.17 5.60 5.69
CA GLY A 215 0.24 6.26 6.61
C GLY A 215 0.77 7.53 7.29
N PRO A 216 -0.10 8.30 7.95
CA PRO A 216 0.25 9.57 8.62
C PRO A 216 0.94 9.40 9.98
N GLY A 217 0.87 8.19 10.56
CA GLY A 217 1.35 7.90 11.90
C GLY A 217 2.81 7.42 11.94
N LYS A 218 3.11 6.60 12.97
CA LYS A 218 4.41 5.91 13.06
C LYS A 218 4.64 5.06 11.81
N LYS A 219 5.91 4.93 11.43
CA LYS A 219 6.31 4.11 10.28
C LYS A 219 6.05 2.64 10.61
N VAL A 220 5.31 1.98 9.73
CA VAL A 220 5.01 0.54 9.78
C VAL A 220 5.75 -0.13 8.63
N MET A 221 6.59 -1.13 8.92
CA MET A 221 7.38 -1.87 7.92
C MET A 221 8.02 -0.94 6.87
N TRP A 222 7.85 -1.20 5.58
CA TRP A 222 8.42 -0.44 4.47
C TRP A 222 7.86 0.98 4.32
N GLY A 223 6.76 1.30 5.00
CA GLY A 223 5.89 2.40 4.62
C GLY A 223 6.43 3.81 4.75
N ASN A 224 5.89 4.70 3.93
CA ASN A 224 6.23 6.12 3.92
C ASN A 224 5.09 6.96 4.51
N PRO A 225 5.40 8.21 4.92
CA PRO A 225 4.37 9.16 5.30
C PRO A 225 3.34 9.33 4.17
N ALA A 226 2.06 9.30 4.51
CA ALA A 226 0.94 9.56 3.62
C ALA A 226 -0.18 10.29 4.37
N PRO A 227 -1.11 10.97 3.68
CA PRO A 227 -2.19 11.71 4.35
C PRO A 227 -3.13 10.82 5.19
N TYR A 228 -3.37 9.60 4.69
CA TYR A 228 -4.19 8.55 5.31
C TYR A 228 -3.44 7.22 5.30
N PRO A 229 -3.83 6.26 6.17
CA PRO A 229 -3.36 4.90 6.04
C PRO A 229 -3.77 4.37 4.68
N ALA A 230 -2.80 3.85 3.93
CA ALA A 230 -3.03 3.29 2.61
C ALA A 230 -2.08 2.14 2.31
N MET A 231 -2.59 1.05 1.77
CA MET A 231 -1.80 -0.12 1.38
C MET A 231 -1.85 -0.30 -0.13
N ASN A 232 -0.69 -0.21 -0.77
CA ASN A 232 -0.57 -0.45 -2.21
C ASN A 232 -0.25 -1.92 -2.44
N ILE A 233 -1.20 -2.65 -3.01
CA ILE A 233 -1.02 -4.02 -3.48
C ILE A 233 -0.43 -3.95 -4.89
N ILE A 234 0.85 -4.30 -4.99
CA ILE A 234 1.64 -4.25 -6.21
C ILE A 234 1.64 -5.65 -6.85
N THR A 235 0.90 -5.74 -7.95
CA THR A 235 0.61 -6.90 -8.80
C THR A 235 1.60 -7.05 -9.96
N GLY A 236 2.40 -6.01 -10.24
CA GLY A 236 3.46 -6.00 -11.26
C GLY A 236 3.03 -5.44 -12.62
N ASN A 237 1.75 -5.06 -12.76
CA ASN A 237 1.20 -4.45 -13.97
C ASN A 237 1.85 -3.10 -14.28
N TRP A 238 2.38 -2.41 -13.27
CA TRP A 238 3.10 -1.14 -13.45
C TRP A 238 4.30 -1.23 -14.40
N VAL A 239 4.97 -2.39 -14.47
CA VAL A 239 6.16 -2.56 -15.32
C VAL A 239 5.80 -2.28 -16.77
N ARG A 240 4.66 -2.81 -17.23
CA ARG A 240 4.17 -2.63 -18.60
C ARG A 240 3.84 -1.16 -18.89
N ASP A 241 3.18 -0.50 -17.95
CA ASP A 241 2.74 0.89 -18.11
C ASP A 241 3.98 1.82 -18.15
N VAL A 242 4.96 1.62 -17.27
CA VAL A 242 6.22 2.41 -17.28
C VAL A 242 7.09 2.10 -18.51
N ASP A 243 7.15 0.85 -18.98
CA ASP A 243 7.86 0.52 -20.22
C ASP A 243 7.17 1.14 -21.45
N ALA A 244 5.84 1.22 -21.47
CA ALA A 244 5.09 1.89 -22.53
C ALA A 244 5.35 3.40 -22.52
N LEU A 245 5.35 4.04 -21.34
CA LEU A 245 5.78 5.45 -21.17
C LEU A 245 7.19 5.67 -21.73
N ARG A 246 8.17 4.85 -21.32
CA ARG A 246 9.55 4.95 -21.78
C ARG A 246 9.66 4.86 -23.32
N LYS A 247 8.82 4.05 -23.94
CA LYS A 247 8.77 3.87 -25.40
C LYS A 247 7.90 4.91 -26.13
N GLY A 248 7.35 5.90 -25.42
CA GLY A 248 6.47 6.91 -26.00
C GLY A 248 5.13 6.37 -26.52
N ARG A 249 4.65 5.23 -26.00
CA ARG A 249 3.39 4.61 -26.45
C ARG A 249 2.24 5.14 -25.61
N PRO A 250 1.14 5.67 -26.20
CA PRO A 250 0.06 6.28 -25.42
C PRO A 250 -0.70 5.31 -24.50
N SER A 251 -0.59 3.99 -24.75
CA SER A 251 -1.31 2.93 -24.03
C SER A 251 -1.02 2.83 -22.52
N PHE A 252 -0.06 3.59 -21.98
CA PHE A 252 0.21 3.60 -20.55
C PHE A 252 -0.80 4.42 -19.76
N ILE A 253 -1.50 5.39 -20.37
CA ILE A 253 -2.61 6.08 -19.74
C ILE A 253 -3.85 5.22 -19.97
N LYS A 254 -4.53 4.83 -18.89
CA LYS A 254 -5.74 4.03 -18.99
C LYS A 254 -6.95 4.87 -18.63
N GLU A 255 -7.99 4.75 -19.44
CA GLU A 255 -9.33 5.26 -19.12
C GLU A 255 -9.81 4.74 -17.75
N PRO A 256 -10.77 5.41 -17.10
CA PRO A 256 -11.42 4.89 -15.90
C PRO A 256 -11.93 3.46 -16.10
N ALA A 257 -11.78 2.62 -15.08
CA ALA A 257 -12.24 1.24 -15.14
C ALA A 257 -13.78 1.17 -15.14
N ARG A 258 -14.35 0.18 -15.85
CA ARG A 258 -15.77 -0.15 -15.74
C ARG A 258 -15.98 -1.04 -14.52
N LEU A 259 -16.53 -0.47 -13.45
CA LEU A 259 -16.50 -1.06 -12.11
C LEU A 259 -17.86 -1.56 -11.59
N ASP A 260 -18.94 -1.26 -12.32
CA ASP A 260 -20.32 -1.59 -11.99
C ASP A 260 -20.59 -3.11 -11.86
N THR A 261 -19.72 -3.94 -12.40
CA THR A 261 -19.84 -5.41 -12.37
C THR A 261 -19.06 -6.06 -11.23
N TYR A 262 -18.30 -5.33 -10.41
CA TYR A 262 -17.51 -5.88 -9.32
C TYR A 262 -18.18 -5.68 -7.97
N PHE A 263 -17.98 -6.64 -7.07
CA PHE A 263 -18.45 -6.57 -5.69
C PHE A 263 -19.97 -6.28 -5.56
N ALA A 264 -20.78 -6.86 -6.45
CA ALA A 264 -22.24 -6.69 -6.41
C ALA A 264 -22.94 -7.54 -5.32
N GLY A 265 -22.21 -8.45 -4.67
CA GLY A 265 -22.74 -9.31 -3.60
C GLY A 265 -22.77 -8.65 -2.22
N THR A 266 -23.33 -9.37 -1.26
CA THR A 266 -23.14 -9.07 0.16
C THR A 266 -21.87 -9.76 0.64
N TYR A 267 -20.99 -9.01 1.30
CA TYR A 267 -19.71 -9.52 1.77
C TYR A 267 -19.49 -9.20 3.24
N GLY A 268 -18.55 -9.93 3.82
CA GLY A 268 -18.05 -9.67 5.15
C GLY A 268 -18.29 -10.86 6.06
N ARG A 269 -17.25 -11.21 6.81
CA ARG A 269 -17.29 -12.27 7.80
C ARG A 269 -16.50 -11.82 9.02
N ALA A 270 -16.93 -12.25 10.20
CA ALA A 270 -16.14 -12.07 11.43
C ALA A 270 -14.67 -12.45 11.18
N ALA A 271 -13.78 -11.47 11.34
CA ALA A 271 -12.35 -11.69 11.19
C ALA A 271 -11.87 -12.58 12.34
N ALA A 272 -11.00 -13.54 12.02
CA ALA A 272 -10.32 -14.30 13.05
C ALA A 272 -9.21 -13.46 13.68
N GLU A 273 -8.75 -13.88 14.88
CA GLU A 273 -7.50 -13.36 15.44
C GLU A 273 -6.36 -13.47 14.43
N PRO A 274 -5.28 -12.66 14.54
CA PRO A 274 -4.12 -12.85 13.70
C PRO A 274 -3.60 -14.30 13.76
N PHE A 275 -3.33 -14.90 12.61
CA PHE A 275 -2.65 -16.20 12.57
C PHE A 275 -1.15 -16.04 12.84
N PHE A 276 -0.48 -17.13 13.21
CA PHE A 276 0.96 -17.11 13.48
C PHE A 276 1.74 -16.53 12.30
N VAL A 277 1.43 -16.97 11.07
CA VAL A 277 2.14 -16.50 9.86
C VAL A 277 1.98 -15.00 9.62
N GLU A 278 0.83 -14.43 9.98
CA GLU A 278 0.53 -12.98 9.84
C GLU A 278 1.37 -12.16 10.80
N ARG A 279 1.49 -12.62 12.05
CA ARG A 279 2.37 -12.00 13.04
C ARG A 279 3.84 -12.16 12.67
N LEU A 280 4.22 -13.34 12.17
CA LEU A 280 5.59 -13.64 11.78
C LEU A 280 6.09 -12.71 10.67
N VAL A 281 5.34 -12.57 9.58
CA VAL A 281 5.76 -11.68 8.49
C VAL A 281 5.78 -10.22 8.94
N ALA A 282 4.77 -9.78 9.71
CA ALA A 282 4.73 -8.44 10.27
C ALA A 282 5.95 -8.14 11.15
N PHE A 283 6.33 -9.09 12.01
CA PHE A 283 7.53 -9.00 12.85
C PHE A 283 8.81 -8.95 12.02
N VAL A 284 8.99 -9.91 11.12
CA VAL A 284 10.21 -10.04 10.30
C VAL A 284 10.43 -8.83 9.42
N GLU A 285 9.42 -8.37 8.69
CA GLU A 285 9.53 -7.18 7.84
C GLU A 285 9.80 -5.92 8.67
N ASN A 286 9.10 -5.76 9.79
CA ASN A 286 9.29 -4.60 10.65
C ASN A 286 10.71 -4.56 11.22
N GLU A 287 11.21 -5.69 11.74
CA GLU A 287 12.59 -5.80 12.24
C GLU A 287 13.61 -5.57 11.13
N TRP A 288 13.38 -6.10 9.94
CA TRP A 288 14.27 -5.90 8.81
C TRP A 288 14.40 -4.42 8.44
N VAL A 289 13.27 -3.70 8.34
CA VAL A 289 13.29 -2.25 8.05
C VAL A 289 13.89 -1.45 9.20
N ARG A 290 13.60 -1.82 10.45
CA ARG A 290 14.17 -1.17 11.65
C ARG A 290 15.69 -1.26 11.66
N ARG A 291 16.24 -2.44 11.38
CA ARG A 291 17.69 -2.68 11.31
C ARG A 291 18.37 -1.94 10.17
N ARG A 292 17.66 -1.63 9.08
CA ARG A 292 18.20 -0.85 7.94
C ARG A 292 18.44 0.63 8.24
N GLY A 293 17.83 1.19 9.29
CA GLY A 293 18.14 2.54 9.78
C GLY A 293 17.99 3.64 8.72
N PHE A 294 19.06 4.42 8.46
CA PHE A 294 19.06 5.63 7.63
C PHE A 294 18.56 5.43 6.19
N ASN A 295 18.87 4.26 5.61
CA ASN A 295 18.45 3.90 4.27
C ASN A 295 16.93 3.60 4.24
N ALA A 296 16.32 3.35 5.40
CA ALA A 296 14.92 3.01 5.59
C ALA A 296 14.46 1.95 4.56
N GLY A 297 13.21 2.07 4.09
CA GLY A 297 12.63 1.17 3.11
C GLY A 297 13.14 1.35 1.66
N LEU A 298 14.17 2.17 1.42
CA LEU A 298 14.64 2.46 0.07
C LEU A 298 15.76 1.49 -0.31
N PHE A 299 15.37 0.39 -0.98
CA PHE A 299 16.32 -0.60 -1.52
C PHE A 299 17.36 0.00 -2.47
N PHE A 300 16.98 1.06 -3.19
CA PHE A 300 17.72 1.57 -4.35
C PHE A 300 18.64 2.75 -4.03
N ILE A 301 18.57 3.31 -2.82
CA ILE A 301 19.25 4.56 -2.51
C ILE A 301 20.16 4.37 -1.30
N ASN A 302 21.47 4.51 -1.52
CA ASN A 302 22.40 4.68 -0.41
C ASN A 302 22.41 6.16 0.01
N ARG A 303 21.59 6.51 0.99
CA ARG A 303 21.45 7.90 1.46
C ARG A 303 22.75 8.47 2.03
N LYS A 304 23.66 7.61 2.50
CA LYS A 304 25.00 8.04 2.98
C LYS A 304 25.84 8.69 1.89
N LYS A 305 25.60 8.32 0.63
CA LYS A 305 26.36 8.82 -0.53
C LYS A 305 25.75 10.09 -1.15
N ILE A 306 24.58 10.52 -0.68
CA ILE A 306 23.85 11.66 -1.27
C ILE A 306 24.19 12.96 -0.56
N ASP A 307 24.27 12.93 0.78
CA ASP A 307 24.65 14.11 1.57
C ASP A 307 25.23 13.68 2.93
N PRO A 308 26.55 13.81 3.14
CA PRO A 308 27.20 13.54 4.43
C PRO A 308 26.59 14.30 5.61
N ARG A 309 26.10 15.54 5.41
CA ARG A 309 25.50 16.36 6.47
C ARG A 309 24.17 15.78 6.96
N ILE A 310 23.36 15.24 6.03
CA ILE A 310 22.11 14.56 6.41
C ILE A 310 22.40 13.22 7.09
N TYR A 311 23.52 12.57 6.75
CA TYR A 311 23.95 11.36 7.45
C TYR A 311 24.42 11.66 8.88
N GLU A 312 25.20 12.72 9.08
CA GLU A 312 25.61 13.19 10.41
C GLU A 312 24.40 13.58 11.27
N LYS A 313 23.45 14.34 10.70
CA LYS A 313 22.17 14.62 11.35
C LYS A 313 21.39 13.35 11.68
N TYR A 314 21.36 12.36 10.79
CA TYR A 314 20.74 11.07 11.09
C TYR A 314 21.45 10.33 12.23
N VAL A 315 22.78 10.38 12.30
CA VAL A 315 23.54 9.74 13.39
C VAL A 315 23.19 10.40 14.72
N ALA A 316 23.12 11.74 14.76
CA ALA A 316 22.66 12.50 15.91
C ALA A 316 21.20 12.20 16.29
N ASP A 317 20.31 12.13 15.30
CA ASP A 317 18.87 11.90 15.46
C ASP A 317 18.49 10.41 15.51
N LYS A 318 19.45 9.48 15.53
CA LYS A 318 19.21 8.04 15.33
C LYS A 318 18.22 7.48 16.34
N GLN A 319 18.31 7.93 17.59
CA GLN A 319 17.39 7.54 18.66
C GLN A 319 15.98 8.10 18.43
N VAL A 320 15.86 9.36 17.97
CA VAL A 320 14.58 10.00 17.63
C VAL A 320 13.90 9.28 16.46
N LEU A 321 14.67 8.86 15.46
CA LEU A 321 14.15 8.13 14.29
C LEU A 321 13.78 6.69 14.63
N ALA A 322 14.53 6.02 15.50
CA ALA A 322 14.18 4.71 16.04
C ALA A 322 12.84 4.77 16.81
N ALA A 323 12.61 5.83 17.60
CA ALA A 323 11.35 6.04 18.33
C ALA A 323 10.13 6.27 17.43
N ARG A 324 10.35 6.69 16.16
CA ARG A 324 9.29 6.86 15.15
C ARG A 324 8.97 5.57 14.40
N GLN A 325 9.77 4.52 14.56
CA GLN A 325 9.49 3.19 14.03
C GLN A 325 8.64 2.40 15.01
N THR A 326 7.74 1.60 14.44
CA THR A 326 6.91 0.69 15.22
C THR A 326 7.75 -0.48 15.70
N VAL A 327 7.47 -0.98 16.91
CA VAL A 327 7.97 -2.27 17.39
C VAL A 327 6.79 -3.23 17.32
N VAL A 328 6.94 -4.29 16.52
CA VAL A 328 5.93 -5.34 16.41
C VAL A 328 6.32 -6.45 17.38
N PRO A 329 5.41 -6.94 18.24
CA PRO A 329 5.70 -8.03 19.18
C PRO A 329 6.18 -9.29 18.47
N SER A 330 7.09 -10.03 19.10
CA SER A 330 7.57 -11.30 18.57
C SER A 330 6.42 -12.32 18.57
N PRO A 331 6.20 -13.08 17.48
CA PRO A 331 5.17 -14.12 17.46
C PRO A 331 5.56 -15.35 18.31
N PHE A 332 6.80 -15.40 18.82
CA PHE A 332 7.36 -16.49 19.61
C PHE A 332 7.35 -16.21 21.11
N GLU A 333 7.12 -14.96 21.52
CA GLU A 333 6.92 -14.64 22.93
C GLU A 333 5.60 -15.28 23.37
N PRO A 334 5.57 -15.93 24.56
CA PRO A 334 4.32 -16.32 25.16
C PRO A 334 3.42 -15.08 25.18
N LYS A 335 2.15 -15.19 24.74
CA LYS A 335 1.16 -14.19 25.19
C LYS A 335 1.26 -14.27 26.70
N ASP A 336 1.72 -13.20 27.37
CA ASP A 336 1.72 -13.16 28.83
C ASP A 336 0.37 -13.70 29.26
N ALA A 337 0.39 -14.85 29.94
CA ALA A 337 -0.79 -15.40 30.56
C ALA A 337 -1.17 -14.30 31.54
N GLY A 338 -2.19 -13.53 31.17
CA GLY A 338 -2.61 -12.36 31.93
C GLY A 338 -2.65 -12.75 33.39
N SER A 339 -2.05 -11.90 34.20
CA SER A 339 -2.34 -11.74 35.60
C SER A 339 -3.86 -11.68 35.79
N ASP A 340 -4.50 -12.85 35.90
CA ASP A 340 -5.78 -13.03 36.57
C ASP A 340 -5.53 -12.96 38.08
N SER A 341 -4.93 -11.85 38.51
CA SER A 341 -4.75 -11.49 39.91
C SER A 341 -5.38 -10.12 40.13
N ASP A 342 -6.69 -10.05 39.91
CA ASP A 342 -7.57 -9.10 40.58
C ASP A 342 -8.74 -9.91 41.13
N ALA A 343 -8.60 -10.29 42.40
CA ALA A 343 -9.66 -10.74 43.29
C ALA A 343 -10.09 -9.57 44.18
#